data_AF-A0A1F7ITH0-F1
#
_entry.id   AF-A0A1F7ITH0-F1
#
_cell.length_a   1.000
_cell.length_b   1.000
_cell.length_c   1.000
_cell.angle_alpha   90.00
_cell.angle_beta   90.00
_cell.angle_gamma   90.00
#
_symmetry.space_group_name_H-M   'P 1'
#
loop_
_entity.id
_entity.type
_entity.pdbx_description
1 polymer ?
#
loop_
_entity_poly.entity_id
_entity_poly.type
_entity_poly.pdbx_seq_one_letter_code
_entity_poly.pdbx_strand_id
1 'polypeptide(L)'
;MKIAPNRVQKLVTFSPQLYFNAEAKAKHLGVPFAEYLRHLIIKDVEEDVSNLPMVDEETNKRIGESLEDYKKGRYTSIKTKKDLKQYFEDIHKQI
;
A
#
# COMPACT_ATOMS: atom_id res chain seq x y z
N MET A 1 -0.63 22.15 -0.19
CA MET A 1 -0.39 20.80 -0.74
C MET A 1 0.45 20.96 -2.01
N LYS A 2 1.73 20.58 -2.01
CA LYS A 2 2.57 20.69 -3.21
C LYS A 2 2.15 19.58 -4.18
N ILE A 3 1.61 19.95 -5.33
CA ILE A 3 1.27 19.01 -6.39
C ILE A 3 2.59 18.44 -6.90
N ALA A 4 2.83 17.15 -6.68
CA ALA A 4 4.02 16.50 -7.24
C ALA A 4 3.97 16.64 -8.77
N PRO A 5 5.09 16.97 -9.44
CA PRO A 5 5.08 17.13 -10.89
C PRO A 5 4.65 15.82 -11.56
N ASN A 6 3.72 15.90 -12.53
CA ASN A 6 3.16 14.75 -13.25
C ASN A 6 4.20 13.87 -13.97
N ARG A 7 5.45 14.34 -14.11
CA ARG A 7 6.57 13.58 -14.68
C ARG A 7 7.87 13.97 -13.98
N VAL A 8 8.59 12.97 -13.48
CA VAL A 8 9.93 13.14 -12.91
C VAL A 8 10.92 12.39 -13.80
N GLN A 9 12.01 13.05 -14.16
CA GLN A 9 13.14 12.44 -14.86
C GLN A 9 14.39 12.54 -13.99
N LYS A 10 15.17 11.47 -13.96
CA LYS A 10 16.43 11.39 -13.20
C LYS A 10 17.53 10.87 -14.10
N LEU A 11 18.65 11.59 -14.12
CA LEU A 11 19.87 11.12 -14.74
C LEU A 11 20.57 10.18 -13.75
N VAL A 12 20.97 9.00 -14.22
CA VAL A 12 21.67 8.01 -13.41
C VAL A 12 22.98 7.67 -14.10
N THR A 13 24.08 7.85 -13.38
CA THR A 13 25.41 7.48 -13.86
C THR A 13 25.70 6.03 -13.47
N PHE A 14 26.14 5.23 -14.44
CA PHE A 14 26.50 3.83 -14.24
C PHE A 14 28.01 3.63 -14.39
N SER A 15 28.56 2.65 -13.67
CA SER A 15 29.87 2.11 -14.06
C SER A 15 29.74 1.43 -15.44
N PRO A 16 30.79 1.46 -16.28
CA PRO A 16 30.72 0.85 -17.61
C PRO A 16 30.29 -0.62 -17.59
N GLN A 17 30.77 -1.38 -16.60
CA GLN A 17 30.48 -2.80 -16.46
C GLN A 17 29.01 -3.05 -16.08
N LEU A 18 28.45 -2.24 -15.17
CA LEU A 18 27.04 -2.36 -14.79
C LEU A 18 26.13 -2.00 -15.96
N TYR A 19 26.46 -0.93 -16.69
CA TYR A 19 25.71 -0.54 -17.89
C TYR A 19 25.71 -1.66 -18.93
N PHE A 20 26.90 -2.20 -19.26
CA PHE A 20 27.03 -3.27 -20.26
C PHE A 20 26.20 -4.50 -19.91
N ASN A 21 26.31 -4.98 -18.67
CA ASN A 21 25.59 -6.17 -18.21
C ASN A 21 24.07 -5.95 -18.22
N ALA A 22 23.61 -4.80 -17.73
CA ALA A 22 22.18 -4.49 -17.68
C ALA A 22 21.59 -4.26 -19.08
N GLU A 23 22.34 -3.61 -19.98
CA GLU A 23 21.93 -3.40 -21.37
C GLU A 23 21.85 -4.74 -22.14
N ALA A 24 22.85 -5.61 -21.98
CA ALA A 24 22.84 -6.94 -22.58
C ALA A 24 21.63 -7.76 -22.12
N LYS A 25 21.29 -7.69 -20.83
CA LYS A 25 20.10 -8.36 -20.27
C LYS A 25 18.81 -7.79 -20.84
N ALA A 26 18.67 -6.46 -20.93
CA ALA A 26 17.49 -5.82 -21.51
C ALA A 26 17.29 -6.22 -22.98
N LYS A 27 18.37 -6.21 -23.77
CA LYS A 27 18.37 -6.66 -25.18
C LYS A 27 17.95 -8.13 -25.32
N HIS A 28 18.49 -9.00 -24.47
CA HIS A 28 18.13 -10.42 -24.46
C HIS A 28 16.63 -10.65 -24.16
N LEU A 29 16.05 -9.82 -23.29
CA LEU A 29 14.62 -9.84 -22.97
C LEU A 29 13.75 -9.12 -24.01
N GLY A 30 14.35 -8.50 -25.03
CA GLY A 30 13.61 -7.77 -26.07
C GLY A 30 12.95 -6.48 -25.59
N VAL A 31 13.41 -5.90 -24.49
CA VAL A 31 12.81 -4.69 -23.88
C VAL A 31 13.76 -3.49 -23.95
N PRO A 32 13.25 -2.26 -24.08
CA PRO A 32 14.05 -1.05 -23.95
C PRO A 32 14.75 -0.98 -22.59
N PHE A 33 16.01 -0.55 -22.57
CA PHE A 33 16.81 -0.46 -21.34
C PHE A 33 16.14 0.36 -20.22
N ALA A 34 15.49 1.47 -20.58
CA ALA A 34 14.78 2.32 -19.62
C ALA A 34 13.57 1.60 -18.99
N GLU A 35 12.87 0.74 -19.74
CA GLU A 35 11.75 -0.05 -19.21
C GLU A 35 12.25 -1.16 -18.30
N TYR A 36 13.35 -1.82 -18.67
CA TYR A 36 14.02 -2.78 -17.81
C TYR A 36 14.40 -2.17 -16.45
N LEU A 37 15.00 -0.97 -16.44
CA LEU A 37 15.33 -0.27 -15.20
C LEU A 37 14.09 0.10 -14.36
N ARG A 38 13.01 0.58 -15.00
CA ARG A 38 11.76 0.89 -14.28
C ARG A 38 11.19 -0.36 -13.63
N HIS A 39 11.20 -1.49 -14.33
CA HIS A 39 10.71 -2.75 -13.79
C HIS A 39 11.52 -3.20 -12.57
N LEU A 40 12.85 -3.11 -12.63
CA LEU A 40 13.71 -3.43 -11.49
C LEU A 40 13.39 -2.56 -10.26
N ILE A 41 13.26 -1.25 -10.45
CA ILE A 41 12.94 -0.32 -9.36
C ILE A 41 11.56 -0.62 -8.76
N ILE A 42 10.56 -0.92 -9.61
CA ILE A 42 9.22 -1.29 -9.13
C ILE A 42 9.30 -2.57 -8.30
N LYS A 43 9.99 -3.60 -8.78
CA LYS A 43 10.10 -4.89 -8.08
C LYS A 43 10.82 -4.76 -6.73
N ASP A 44 11.89 -3.98 -6.68
CA ASP A 44 12.64 -3.65 -5.46
C ASP A 44 11.73 -2.98 -4.42
N VAL A 45 10.97 -1.96 -4.85
CA VAL A 45 10.00 -1.27 -3.98
C VAL A 45 8.84 -2.19 -3.58
N GLU A 46 8.34 -3.03 -4.47
CA GLU A 46 7.26 -3.98 -4.16
C GLU A 46 7.71 -5.00 -3.11
N GLU A 47 8.93 -5.54 -3.23
CA GLU A 47 9.51 -6.44 -2.25
C GLU A 47 9.66 -5.73 -0.88
N ASP A 48 10.15 -4.49 -0.85
CA ASP A 48 10.27 -3.70 0.38
C ASP A 48 8.90 -3.34 1.01
N VAL A 49 7.95 -2.90 0.19
CA VAL A 49 6.60 -2.50 0.64
C VAL A 49 5.81 -3.72 1.13
N SER A 50 5.99 -4.90 0.54
CA SER A 50 5.33 -6.13 1.00
C SER A 50 5.74 -6.53 2.42
N ASN A 51 6.92 -6.08 2.87
CA ASN A 51 7.44 -6.31 4.22
C ASN A 51 7.14 -5.17 5.20
N LEU A 52 6.59 -4.06 4.74
CA LEU A 52 6.12 -3.00 5.62
C LEU A 52 4.82 -3.47 6.30
N PRO A 53 4.69 -3.30 7.63
CA PRO A 53 3.44 -3.58 8.30
C PRO A 53 2.34 -2.69 7.68
N MET A 54 1.30 -3.33 7.14
CA MET A 54 0.23 -2.67 6.39
C MET A 54 -0.53 -1.62 7.22
N VAL A 55 -0.44 -1.75 8.55
CA VAL A 55 -0.97 -0.84 9.57
C VAL A 55 0.03 -0.77 10.73
N ASP A 56 0.00 0.31 11.50
CA ASP A 56 0.78 0.41 12.74
C ASP A 56 0.31 -0.62 13.80
N GLU A 57 1.12 -0.82 14.83
CA GLU A 57 0.88 -1.82 15.86
C GLU A 57 -0.42 -1.57 16.66
N GLU A 58 -0.77 -0.31 16.91
CA GLU A 58 -2.02 0.04 17.61
C GLU A 58 -3.23 -0.32 16.75
N THR A 59 -3.20 0.05 15.46
CA THR A 59 -4.25 -0.30 14.50
C THR A 59 -4.38 -1.82 14.35
N ASN A 60 -3.26 -2.55 14.27
CA ASN A 60 -3.29 -4.02 14.17
C ASN A 60 -3.94 -4.66 15.40
N LYS A 61 -3.63 -4.16 16.60
CA LYS A 61 -4.25 -4.60 17.85
C LYS A 61 -5.76 -4.37 17.84
N ARG A 62 -6.21 -3.17 17.43
CA ARG A 62 -7.65 -2.84 17.33
C ARG A 62 -8.38 -3.74 16.34
N ILE A 63 -7.76 -4.08 15.21
CA ILE A 63 -8.31 -5.05 14.24
C ILE A 63 -8.47 -6.43 14.91
N GLY A 64 -7.45 -6.89 15.63
CA GLY A 64 -7.50 -8.16 16.37
C GLY A 64 -8.63 -8.19 17.41
N GLU A 65 -8.79 -7.12 18.20
CA GLU A 65 -9.88 -6.97 19.17
C GLU A 65 -11.24 -6.98 18.47
N SER A 66 -11.39 -6.26 17.36
CA SER A 66 -12.62 -6.20 16.56
C SER A 66 -13.00 -7.57 15.96
N LEU A 67 -12.00 -8.35 15.52
CA LEU A 67 -12.22 -9.71 15.02
C LEU A 67 -12.68 -10.66 16.13
N GLU A 68 -12.11 -10.55 17.33
CA GLU A 68 -12.55 -11.32 18.49
C GLU A 68 -13.96 -10.93 18.94
N ASP A 69 -14.30 -9.65 18.90
CA ASP A 69 -15.65 -9.15 19.16
C ASP A 69 -16.66 -9.70 18.15
N TYR A 70 -16.28 -9.72 16.87
CA TYR A 70 -17.10 -10.33 15.83
C TYR A 70 -17.36 -11.83 16.10
N LYS A 71 -16.32 -12.61 16.40
CA LYS A 71 -16.44 -14.04 16.74
C LYS A 71 -17.34 -14.28 17.96
N LYS A 72 -17.28 -13.39 18.95
CA LYS A 72 -18.07 -13.47 20.20
C LYS A 72 -19.48 -12.91 20.05
N GLY A 73 -19.86 -12.43 18.86
CA GLY A 73 -21.17 -11.82 18.63
C GLY A 73 -21.34 -10.44 19.28
N ARG A 74 -20.24 -9.80 19.70
CA ARG A 74 -20.22 -8.46 20.31
C ARG A 74 -20.21 -7.37 19.25
N TYR A 75 -21.24 -7.35 18.41
CA TYR A 75 -21.39 -6.35 17.36
C TYR A 75 -22.86 -5.97 17.17
N THR A 76 -23.11 -4.77 16.65
CA THR A 76 -24.46 -4.31 16.29
C THR A 76 -24.63 -4.39 14.78
N SER A 77 -25.65 -5.12 14.32
CA SER A 77 -25.99 -5.19 12.90
C SER A 77 -26.91 -4.04 12.53
N ILE A 78 -26.43 -3.15 11.66
CA ILE A 78 -27.21 -2.02 11.12
C ILE A 78 -27.61 -2.39 9.70
N LYS A 79 -28.92 -2.56 9.46
CA LYS A 79 -29.44 -2.99 8.14
C LYS A 79 -30.11 -1.87 7.38
N THR A 80 -30.64 -0.87 8.08
CA THR A 80 -31.36 0.25 7.47
C THR A 80 -30.79 1.60 7.90
N LYS A 81 -31.07 2.64 7.11
CA LYS A 81 -30.71 4.03 7.44
C LYS A 81 -31.39 4.50 8.74
N LYS A 82 -32.55 3.96 9.09
CA LYS A 82 -33.26 4.27 10.34
C LYS A 82 -32.50 3.69 11.54
N ASP A 83 -32.03 2.45 11.42
CA ASP A 83 -31.22 1.80 12.45
C ASP A 83 -29.91 2.55 12.69
N LEU A 84 -29.28 3.05 11.62
CA LEU A 84 -28.05 3.84 11.71
C LEU A 84 -28.27 5.13 12.50
N LYS A 85 -29.37 5.85 12.21
CA LYS A 85 -29.70 7.09 12.91
C LYS A 85 -29.97 6.82 14.39
N GLN A 86 -30.72 5.77 14.70
CA GLN A 86 -31.00 5.39 16.09
C GLN A 86 -29.72 5.02 16.86
N TYR A 87 -28.81 4.29 16.23
CA TYR A 87 -27.53 3.91 16.83
C TYR A 87 -26.68 5.12 17.24
N PHE A 88 -26.60 6.15 16.39
CA PHE A 88 -25.87 7.38 16.73
C PHE A 88 -26.54 8.17 17.88
N GLU A 89 -27.87 8.21 17.92
CA GLU A 89 -28.62 8.85 19.01
C GLU A 89 -28.41 8.13 20.36
N ASP A 90 -28.31 6.80 20.33
CA ASP A 90 -28.12 5.99 21.55
C ASP A 90 -26.69 6.13 22.10
N ILE A 91 -25.68 6.27 21.24
CA ILE A 91 -24.29 6.55 21.66
C ILE A 91 -24.16 7.96 22.23
N HIS A 92 -24.84 8.95 21.63
CA HIS A 92 -24.79 10.34 22.10
C HIS A 92 -25.42 10.55 23.49
N LYS A 93 -26.25 9.63 23.96
CA LYS A 93 -26.84 9.67 25.32
C LYS A 93 -25.95 9.06 26.40
N GLN A 94 -24.90 8.35 26.02
CA GLN A 94 -23.99 7.66 26.95
C GLN A 94 -22.68 8.43 27.18
N ILE A 95 -22.53 9.59 26.55
CA ILE A 95 -21.41 10.53 26.69
C ILE A 95 -21.96 11.84 27.27
#